data_AF-A0A521YUI4-F1
#
_entry.id   AF-A0A521YUI4-F1
#
_cell.length_a   1.000
_cell.length_b   1.000
_cell.length_c   1.000
_cell.angle_alpha   90.00
_cell.angle_beta   90.00
_cell.angle_gamma   90.00
#
_symmetry.space_group_name_H-M   'P 1'
#
loop_
_entity.id
_entity.type
_entity.pdbx_description
1 polymer ?
#
loop_
_entity_poly.entity_id
_entity_poly.type
_entity_poly.pdbx_seq_one_letter_code
_entity_poly.pdbx_strand_id
1 'polypeptide(L)'
;MSLFTQQEADCPACGKPVSFALVASVNADRRPDLRAAILDGSFQCEACPACGKVFRLEPEFTYLDVARGQWLLLQPVERLADWPQLEEQAGSSYALAYGERAAPPAREIGKGLKARVTFGWEALREKLVAAEHGLDDVVLEMLKLRLLRSLPDQPLADGNELRLQAVEGDVLQLAWLAVPSGRPVEVLAVPRELYDGIAKDAAWKPLREQVGGGFFVDLHRVLVPAGAEDPVEADA
;
A
#
# COMPACT_ATOMS: atom_id res chain seq x y z
N MET A 1 17.61 -2.43 -11.34
CA MET A 1 18.59 -1.78 -10.45
C MET A 1 17.79 -0.91 -9.51
N SER A 2 18.10 -0.87 -8.22
CA SER A 2 17.44 0.04 -7.27
C SER A 2 18.17 1.39 -7.26
N LEU A 3 17.43 2.48 -7.12
CA LEU A 3 17.96 3.85 -7.12
C LEU A 3 17.70 4.52 -5.78
N PHE A 4 18.67 5.32 -5.32
CA PHE A 4 18.58 6.07 -4.08
C PHE A 4 19.02 7.52 -4.29
N THR A 5 18.38 8.45 -3.60
CA THR A 5 18.68 9.89 -3.58
C THR A 5 18.96 10.33 -2.15
N GLN A 6 19.85 11.31 -1.98
CA GLN A 6 20.11 11.87 -0.66
C GLN A 6 19.10 12.97 -0.36
N GLN A 7 18.48 12.91 0.82
CA GLN A 7 17.59 13.95 1.34
C GLN A 7 17.87 14.15 2.84
N GLU A 8 17.62 15.36 3.35
CA GLU A 8 17.62 15.64 4.77
C GLU A 8 16.18 15.86 5.25
N ALA A 9 15.87 15.38 6.45
CA ALA A 9 14.62 15.64 7.14
C ALA A 9 14.87 15.88 8.63
N ASP A 10 14.06 16.74 9.24
CA ASP A 10 14.16 17.03 10.66
C ASP A 10 13.62 15.87 11.49
N CYS A 11 14.35 15.50 12.53
CA CYS A 11 13.89 14.49 13.47
C CYS A 11 12.61 14.95 14.18
N PRO A 12 11.51 14.16 14.15
CA PRO A 12 10.24 14.57 14.76
C PRO A 12 10.29 14.66 16.29
N ALA A 13 11.36 14.16 16.93
CA ALA A 13 11.51 14.20 18.39
C ALA A 13 12.39 15.35 18.88
N CYS A 14 13.42 15.76 18.13
CA CYS A 14 14.39 16.76 18.59
C CYS A 14 14.67 17.90 17.60
N GLY A 15 14.08 17.86 16.40
CA GLY A 15 14.22 18.90 15.36
C GLY A 15 15.59 18.98 14.71
N LYS A 16 16.52 18.06 15.00
CA LYS A 16 17.84 18.04 14.35
C LYS A 16 17.78 17.30 13.00
N PRO A 17 18.54 17.75 11.99
CA PRO A 17 18.53 17.15 10.67
C PRO A 17 19.09 15.72 10.70
N VAL A 18 18.48 14.86 9.90
CA VAL A 18 18.88 13.47 9.67
C VAL A 18 18.96 13.25 8.17
N SER A 19 20.08 12.68 7.71
CA SER A 19 20.29 12.37 6.30
C SER A 19 19.74 10.99 5.97
N PHE A 20 18.98 10.91 4.88
CA PHE A 20 18.37 9.70 4.35
C PHE A 20 18.89 9.42 2.94
N ALA A 21 19.23 8.16 2.68
CA ALA A 21 19.34 7.64 1.32
C ALA A 21 17.95 7.11 0.89
N LEU A 22 17.09 8.00 0.43
CA LEU A 22 15.72 7.64 0.07
C LEU A 22 15.66 6.84 -1.21
N VAL A 23 14.81 5.82 -1.23
CA VAL A 23 14.64 5.00 -2.43
C VAL A 23 13.79 5.74 -3.46
N ALA A 24 14.22 5.69 -4.72
CA ALA A 24 13.42 6.15 -5.88
C ALA A 24 12.89 4.98 -6.71
N SER A 25 13.54 3.81 -6.64
CA SER A 25 12.98 2.56 -7.16
C SER A 25 13.57 1.33 -6.49
N VAL A 26 12.75 0.29 -6.34
CA VAL A 26 13.15 -1.03 -5.85
C VAL A 26 12.98 -2.05 -6.99
N ASN A 27 14.04 -2.78 -7.29
CA ASN A 27 13.96 -4.00 -8.10
C ASN A 27 14.18 -5.20 -7.17
N ALA A 28 13.09 -5.82 -6.73
CA ALA A 28 13.09 -6.88 -5.72
C ALA A 28 13.67 -8.20 -6.26
N ASP A 29 13.61 -8.47 -7.57
CA ASP A 29 14.29 -9.61 -8.18
C ASP A 29 15.81 -9.58 -7.91
N ARG A 30 16.40 -8.38 -7.98
CA ARG A 30 17.84 -8.17 -7.78
C ARG A 30 18.22 -7.84 -6.34
N ARG A 31 17.25 -7.40 -5.54
CA ARG A 31 17.42 -6.99 -4.14
C ARG A 31 16.35 -7.63 -3.25
N PRO A 32 16.38 -8.97 -3.11
CA PRO A 32 15.43 -9.67 -2.24
C PRO A 32 15.59 -9.27 -0.76
N ASP A 33 16.75 -8.76 -0.37
CA ASP A 33 17.03 -8.18 0.94
C ASP A 33 16.17 -6.93 1.21
N LEU A 34 16.01 -6.05 0.22
CA LEU A 34 15.15 -4.86 0.36
C LEU A 34 13.68 -5.24 0.46
N ARG A 35 13.27 -6.27 -0.28
CA ARG A 35 11.92 -6.82 -0.16
C ARG A 35 11.66 -7.39 1.24
N ALA A 36 12.60 -8.16 1.79
CA ALA A 36 12.51 -8.68 3.16
C ALA A 36 12.38 -7.53 4.18
N ALA A 37 13.21 -6.50 4.03
CA ALA A 37 13.17 -5.31 4.89
C ALA A 37 11.85 -4.52 4.80
N ILE A 38 11.17 -4.54 3.63
CA ILE A 38 9.83 -3.96 3.50
C ILE A 38 8.81 -4.77 4.30
N LEU A 39 8.87 -6.10 4.19
CA LEU A 39 7.93 -7.01 4.86
C LEU A 39 8.08 -7.04 6.38
N ASP A 40 9.31 -6.93 6.88
CA ASP A 40 9.57 -6.87 8.32
C ASP A 40 9.45 -5.44 8.91
N GLY A 41 9.21 -4.43 8.06
CA GLY A 41 8.99 -3.04 8.47
C GLY A 41 10.28 -2.25 8.73
N SER A 42 11.47 -2.82 8.57
CA SER A 42 12.75 -2.15 8.85
C SER A 42 13.26 -1.24 7.74
N PHE A 43 12.77 -1.40 6.50
CA PHE A 43 13.30 -0.68 5.35
C PHE A 43 13.18 0.85 5.49
N GLN A 44 14.24 1.62 5.21
CA GLN A 44 14.25 3.10 5.31
C GLN A 44 13.87 3.68 6.67
N CYS A 45 13.97 2.89 7.75
CA CYS A 45 13.92 3.38 9.11
C CYS A 45 15.31 3.84 9.54
N GLU A 46 15.46 5.13 9.83
CA GLU A 46 16.73 5.72 10.27
C GLU A 46 16.65 6.17 11.72
N ALA A 47 17.74 6.00 12.46
CA ALA A 47 17.88 6.50 13.82
C ALA A 47 18.49 7.90 13.81
N CYS A 48 17.83 8.88 14.42
CA CYS A 48 18.41 10.22 14.58
C CYS A 48 19.73 10.14 15.35
N PRO A 49 20.86 10.62 14.80
CA PRO A 49 22.16 10.53 15.46
C PRO A 49 22.25 11.35 16.76
N ALA A 50 21.32 12.28 16.97
CA ALA A 50 21.34 13.16 18.14
C ALA A 50 20.49 12.68 19.32
N CYS A 51 19.38 11.98 19.09
CA CYS A 51 18.48 11.53 20.16
C CYS A 51 18.10 10.05 20.09
N GLY A 52 18.51 9.32 19.05
CA GLY A 52 18.23 7.90 18.87
C GLY A 52 16.80 7.58 18.44
N LYS A 53 15.92 8.58 18.24
CA LYS A 53 14.56 8.34 17.71
C LYS A 53 14.66 7.71 16.33
N VAL A 54 14.08 6.52 16.19
CA VAL A 54 13.88 5.88 14.89
C VAL A 54 12.62 6.43 14.23
N PHE A 55 12.74 6.80 12.96
CA PHE A 55 11.62 7.25 12.12
C PHE A 55 11.90 6.95 10.65
N ARG A 56 10.87 7.07 9.83
CA ARG A 56 10.92 6.85 8.39
C ARG A 56 10.08 7.93 7.70
N LEU A 57 10.49 8.33 6.50
CA LEU A 57 9.72 9.23 5.64
C LEU A 57 8.67 8.47 4.82
N GLU A 58 7.62 9.16 4.41
CA GLU A 58 6.58 8.59 3.55
C GLU A 58 7.17 8.10 2.21
N PRO A 59 6.64 7.01 1.63
CA PRO A 59 7.21 6.41 0.44
C PRO A 59 6.77 7.12 -0.83
N GLU A 60 7.71 7.42 -1.71
CA GLU A 60 7.42 7.83 -3.09
C GLU A 60 8.41 7.15 -4.06
N PHE A 61 8.05 5.98 -4.58
CA PHE A 61 8.93 5.22 -5.46
C PHE A 61 8.18 4.17 -6.28
N THR A 62 8.87 3.57 -7.27
CA THR A 62 8.36 2.40 -8.00
C THR A 62 8.97 1.10 -7.46
N TYR A 63 8.13 0.11 -7.19
CA TYR A 63 8.51 -1.25 -6.82
C TYR A 63 8.28 -2.21 -7.99
N LEU A 64 9.26 -3.08 -8.28
CA LEU A 64 9.19 -4.12 -9.29
C LEU A 64 9.67 -5.46 -8.74
N ASP A 65 8.85 -6.50 -8.84
CA ASP A 65 9.19 -7.91 -8.61
C ASP A 65 8.62 -8.73 -9.77
N VAL A 66 9.42 -8.98 -10.81
CA VAL A 66 9.01 -9.71 -12.00
C VAL A 66 8.72 -11.18 -11.65
N ALA A 67 9.55 -11.79 -10.81
CA ALA A 67 9.38 -13.17 -10.37
C ALA A 67 8.04 -13.40 -9.65
N ARG A 68 7.49 -12.38 -8.98
CA ARG A 68 6.16 -12.42 -8.34
C ARG A 68 5.06 -11.70 -9.12
N GLY A 69 5.36 -11.19 -10.30
CA GLY A 69 4.38 -10.51 -11.14
C GLY A 69 3.88 -9.19 -10.55
N GLN A 70 4.74 -8.38 -9.92
CA GLN A 70 4.34 -7.17 -9.20
C GLN A 70 5.00 -5.92 -9.79
N TRP A 71 4.18 -4.92 -10.07
CA TRP A 71 4.62 -3.54 -10.32
C TRP A 71 3.76 -2.61 -9.47
N LEU A 72 4.37 -1.82 -8.60
CA LEU A 72 3.62 -0.89 -7.75
C LEU A 72 4.23 0.51 -7.86
N LEU A 73 3.37 1.51 -8.02
CA LEU A 73 3.71 2.90 -7.77
C LEU A 73 3.27 3.27 -6.35
N LEU A 74 4.21 3.69 -5.53
CA LEU A 74 3.96 4.10 -4.16
C LEU A 74 3.89 5.61 -4.09
N GLN A 75 2.95 6.10 -3.29
CA GLN A 75 2.70 7.51 -3.04
C GLN A 75 2.57 7.75 -1.53
N PRO A 76 2.88 8.97 -1.04
CA PRO A 76 2.64 9.34 0.35
C PRO A 76 1.16 9.26 0.73
N VAL A 77 0.83 8.89 1.98
CA VAL A 77 -0.59 8.81 2.42
C VAL A 77 -1.32 10.15 2.29
N GLU A 78 -0.64 11.26 2.54
CA GLU A 78 -1.21 12.62 2.39
C GLU A 78 -1.75 12.91 0.99
N ARG A 79 -1.29 12.18 -0.03
CA ARG A 79 -1.75 12.31 -1.41
C ARG A 79 -2.92 11.40 -1.79
N LEU A 80 -3.51 10.70 -0.82
CA LEU A 80 -4.62 9.78 -1.06
C LEU A 80 -5.84 10.46 -1.70
N ALA A 81 -6.11 11.74 -1.40
CA ALA A 81 -7.21 12.48 -2.02
C ALA A 81 -7.02 12.67 -3.54
N ASP A 82 -5.77 12.67 -4.02
CA ASP A 82 -5.38 12.78 -5.43
C ASP A 82 -5.33 11.42 -6.14
N TRP A 83 -5.88 10.35 -5.54
CA TRP A 83 -5.76 9.01 -6.10
C TRP A 83 -6.21 8.88 -7.57
N PRO A 84 -7.26 9.57 -8.06
CA PRO A 84 -7.67 9.44 -9.47
C PRO A 84 -6.58 9.91 -10.43
N GLN A 85 -5.95 11.05 -10.13
CA GLN A 85 -4.88 11.63 -10.93
C GLN A 85 -3.62 10.75 -10.84
N LEU A 86 -3.33 10.22 -9.65
CA LEU A 86 -2.18 9.34 -9.44
C LEU A 86 -2.35 7.96 -10.10
N GLU A 87 -3.57 7.43 -10.16
CA GLU A 87 -3.90 6.23 -10.93
C GLU A 87 -3.66 6.46 -12.43
N GLU A 88 -4.07 7.61 -12.97
CA GLU A 88 -3.81 7.95 -14.38
C GLU A 88 -2.30 8.11 -14.67
N GLN A 89 -1.57 8.77 -13.78
CA GLN A 89 -0.10 8.90 -13.89
C GLN A 89 0.60 7.54 -13.82
N ALA A 90 0.13 6.65 -12.95
CA ALA A 90 0.63 5.28 -12.88
C ALA A 90 0.33 4.50 -14.17
N GLY A 91 -0.89 4.64 -14.71
CA GLY A 91 -1.27 4.10 -16.02
C GLY A 91 -0.31 4.54 -17.13
N SER A 92 -0.04 5.84 -17.20
CA SER A 92 0.89 6.41 -18.18
C SER A 92 2.32 5.88 -18.01
N SER A 93 2.81 5.82 -16.78
CA SER A 93 4.13 5.31 -16.43
C SER A 93 4.28 3.83 -16.78
N TYR A 94 3.28 3.03 -16.43
CA TYR A 94 3.22 1.61 -16.76
C TYR A 94 3.20 1.37 -18.26
N ALA A 95 2.35 2.09 -19.01
CA ALA A 95 2.24 1.98 -20.46
C ALA A 95 3.60 2.18 -21.17
N LEU A 96 4.41 3.12 -20.67
CA LEU A 96 5.75 3.40 -21.21
C LEU A 96 6.79 2.34 -20.79
N ALA A 97 6.73 1.89 -19.53
CA ALA A 97 7.75 0.99 -18.97
C ALA A 97 7.53 -0.48 -19.34
N TYR A 98 6.28 -0.95 -19.29
CA TYR A 98 5.90 -2.37 -19.41
C TYR A 98 4.61 -2.62 -20.20
N GLY A 99 3.80 -1.60 -20.49
CA GLY A 99 2.53 -1.70 -21.23
C GLY A 99 2.65 -1.43 -22.73
N GLU A 100 1.57 -1.01 -23.39
CA GLU A 100 1.46 -1.03 -24.85
C GLU A 100 2.51 -0.18 -25.60
N ARG A 101 3.04 0.86 -24.96
CA ARG A 101 4.04 1.78 -25.50
C ARG A 101 5.49 1.34 -25.24
N ALA A 102 5.70 0.29 -24.45
CA ALA A 102 7.04 -0.20 -24.13
C ALA A 102 7.69 -0.97 -25.31
N ALA A 103 9.01 -1.13 -25.26
CA ALA A 103 9.73 -1.97 -26.22
C ALA A 103 9.29 -3.45 -26.12
N PRO A 104 9.33 -4.24 -27.21
CA PRO A 104 8.76 -5.60 -27.21
C PRO A 104 9.21 -6.51 -26.05
N PRO A 105 10.50 -6.57 -25.66
CA PRO A 105 10.91 -7.39 -24.52
C PRO A 105 10.29 -6.95 -23.18
N ALA A 106 10.13 -5.64 -22.97
CA ALA A 106 9.51 -5.10 -21.77
C ALA A 106 8.00 -5.34 -21.74
N ARG A 107 7.33 -5.32 -22.91
CA ARG A 107 5.90 -5.67 -23.02
C ARG A 107 5.63 -7.11 -22.66
N GLU A 108 6.49 -8.04 -23.07
CA GLU A 108 6.33 -9.45 -22.68
C GLU A 108 6.45 -9.64 -21.17
N ILE A 109 7.36 -8.92 -20.51
CA ILE A 109 7.44 -8.88 -19.05
C ILE A 109 6.14 -8.33 -18.45
N GLY A 110 5.64 -7.20 -18.98
CA GLY A 110 4.43 -6.53 -18.49
C GLY A 110 3.16 -7.38 -18.53
N LYS A 111 3.05 -8.36 -19.45
CA LYS A 111 1.90 -9.28 -19.47
C LYS A 111 1.75 -10.11 -18.18
N GLY A 112 2.85 -10.35 -17.48
CA GLY A 112 2.87 -11.08 -16.21
C GLY A 112 2.79 -10.18 -14.97
N LEU A 113 2.79 -8.85 -15.13
CA LEU A 113 2.79 -7.92 -14.01
C LEU A 113 1.37 -7.48 -13.65
N LYS A 114 1.07 -7.52 -12.36
CA LYS A 114 -0.08 -6.90 -11.73
C LYS A 114 0.32 -5.50 -11.28
N ALA A 115 -0.14 -4.49 -12.03
CA ALA A 115 0.13 -3.08 -11.75
C ALA A 115 -0.80 -2.54 -10.64
N ARG A 116 -0.23 -1.85 -9.64
CA ARG A 116 -0.97 -1.21 -8.55
C ARG A 116 -0.45 0.18 -8.20
N VAL A 117 -1.32 1.00 -7.61
CA VAL A 117 -0.96 2.21 -6.86
C VAL A 117 -1.28 1.98 -5.39
N THR A 118 -0.36 2.34 -4.50
CA THR A 118 -0.53 2.21 -3.05
C THR A 118 -0.11 3.50 -2.34
N PHE A 119 -0.80 3.81 -1.25
CA PHE A 119 -0.56 5.01 -0.45
C PHE A 119 0.00 4.63 0.91
N GLY A 120 1.20 5.10 1.21
CA GLY A 120 1.92 4.73 2.41
C GLY A 120 2.51 3.34 2.37
N TRP A 121 3.23 3.05 3.45
CA TRP A 121 4.02 1.85 3.57
C TRP A 121 3.21 0.59 3.90
N GLU A 122 2.18 0.74 4.72
CA GLU A 122 1.34 -0.37 5.17
C GLU A 122 0.48 -0.92 4.02
N ALA A 123 0.01 -0.05 3.12
CA ALA A 123 -0.66 -0.47 1.89
C ALA A 123 0.26 -1.27 0.96
N LEU A 124 1.53 -0.85 0.78
CA LEU A 124 2.53 -1.63 0.05
C LEU A 124 2.70 -3.01 0.69
N ARG A 125 2.95 -3.04 2.00
CA ARG A 125 3.22 -4.26 2.75
C ARG A 125 2.05 -5.23 2.64
N GLU A 126 0.81 -4.75 2.78
CA GLU A 126 -0.41 -5.54 2.57
C GLU A 126 -0.45 -6.21 1.19
N LYS A 127 -0.09 -5.49 0.11
CA LYS A 127 -0.05 -6.09 -1.24
C LYS A 127 1.01 -7.17 -1.37
N LEU A 128 2.16 -7.01 -0.72
CA LEU A 128 3.22 -8.02 -0.73
C LEU A 128 2.80 -9.27 0.05
N VAL A 129 2.25 -9.10 1.25
CA VAL A 129 1.74 -10.21 2.08
C VAL A 129 0.62 -10.95 1.37
N ALA A 130 -0.36 -10.23 0.80
CA ALA A 130 -1.44 -10.85 0.03
C ALA A 130 -0.91 -11.71 -1.11
N ALA A 131 0.05 -11.19 -1.88
CA ALA A 131 0.67 -11.93 -2.97
C ALA A 131 1.46 -13.16 -2.50
N GLU A 132 2.21 -13.09 -1.38
CA GLU A 132 2.93 -14.24 -0.81
C GLU A 132 2.03 -15.41 -0.46
N HIS A 133 0.80 -15.11 -0.05
CA HIS A 133 -0.19 -16.11 0.37
C HIS A 133 -1.24 -16.41 -0.72
N GLY A 134 -1.01 -15.96 -1.96
CA GLY A 134 -1.89 -16.24 -3.09
C GLY A 134 -3.29 -15.63 -2.94
N LEU A 135 -3.43 -14.56 -2.16
CA LEU A 135 -4.68 -13.83 -1.99
C LEU A 135 -4.85 -12.84 -3.15
N ASP A 136 -6.01 -12.91 -3.80
CA ASP A 136 -6.50 -11.82 -4.63
C ASP A 136 -6.81 -10.60 -3.76
N ASP A 137 -6.15 -9.48 -4.09
CA ASP A 137 -6.23 -8.23 -3.36
C ASP A 137 -7.58 -7.53 -3.49
N VAL A 138 -8.30 -7.69 -4.61
CA VAL A 138 -9.67 -7.14 -4.78
C VAL A 138 -10.63 -7.88 -3.84
N VAL A 139 -10.50 -9.21 -3.72
CA VAL A 139 -11.29 -9.99 -2.76
C VAL A 139 -10.93 -9.62 -1.32
N LEU A 140 -9.66 -9.33 -1.04
CA LEU A 140 -9.22 -8.87 0.28
C LEU A 140 -9.89 -7.53 0.65
N GLU A 141 -10.01 -6.60 -0.30
CA GLU A 141 -10.79 -5.38 -0.09
C GLU A 141 -12.26 -5.70 0.26
N MET A 142 -12.90 -6.64 -0.43
CA MET A 142 -14.28 -7.04 -0.11
C MET A 142 -14.42 -7.64 1.30
N LEU A 143 -13.42 -8.42 1.74
CA LEU A 143 -13.35 -8.91 3.11
C LEU A 143 -13.31 -7.77 4.11
N LYS A 144 -12.43 -6.78 3.88
CA LYS A 144 -12.34 -5.59 4.72
C LYS A 144 -13.69 -4.86 4.79
N LEU A 145 -14.40 -4.65 3.67
CA LEU A 145 -15.75 -4.05 3.70
C LEU A 145 -16.77 -4.85 4.48
N ARG A 146 -16.74 -6.19 4.37
CA ARG A 146 -17.62 -7.04 5.15
C ARG A 146 -17.37 -6.87 6.65
N LEU A 147 -16.10 -6.82 7.06
CA LEU A 147 -15.72 -6.59 8.46
C LEU A 147 -16.18 -5.20 8.93
N LEU A 148 -15.96 -4.17 8.12
CA LEU A 148 -16.40 -2.79 8.37
C LEU A 148 -17.92 -2.67 8.58
N ARG A 149 -18.72 -3.55 7.99
CA ARG A 149 -20.18 -3.57 8.19
C ARG A 149 -20.64 -4.43 9.36
N SER A 150 -19.81 -5.35 9.83
CA SER A 150 -20.21 -6.41 10.76
C SER A 150 -19.72 -6.20 12.19
N LEU A 151 -18.63 -5.47 12.39
CA LEU A 151 -18.07 -5.25 13.73
C LEU A 151 -18.69 -4.01 14.38
N PRO A 152 -19.31 -4.10 15.58
CA PRO A 152 -19.72 -2.93 16.35
C PRO A 152 -18.48 -2.17 16.87
N ASP A 153 -18.62 -0.86 17.12
CA ASP A 153 -17.61 -0.02 17.79
C ASP A 153 -16.20 -0.05 17.16
N GLN A 154 -16.13 -0.03 15.83
CA GLN A 154 -14.86 0.05 15.13
C GLN A 154 -14.15 1.37 15.45
N PRO A 155 -12.81 1.37 15.58
CA PRO A 155 -12.02 2.58 15.70
C PRO A 155 -11.90 3.29 14.34
N LEU A 156 -13.05 3.59 13.70
CA LEU A 156 -13.20 4.40 12.49
C LEU A 156 -12.83 5.87 12.70
N ALA A 157 -12.17 6.19 13.82
CA ALA A 157 -11.63 7.51 14.06
C ALA A 157 -10.75 7.95 12.88
N ASP A 158 -10.79 9.24 12.60
CA ASP A 158 -9.94 9.85 11.58
C ASP A 158 -8.48 9.42 11.79
N GLY A 159 -7.87 8.86 10.74
CA GLY A 159 -6.47 8.42 10.77
C GLY A 159 -6.23 6.95 11.15
N ASN A 160 -7.23 6.06 11.12
CA ASN A 160 -7.00 4.62 11.20
C ASN A 160 -7.31 3.90 9.88
N GLU A 161 -6.53 2.87 9.55
CA GLU A 161 -6.76 2.02 8.38
C GLU A 161 -6.71 0.52 8.73
N LEU A 162 -7.55 -0.27 8.06
CA LEU A 162 -7.58 -1.73 8.22
C LEU A 162 -6.66 -2.39 7.20
N ARG A 163 -5.62 -3.10 7.65
CA ARG A 163 -4.61 -3.75 6.79
C ARG A 163 -4.40 -5.21 7.14
N LEU A 164 -4.17 -6.06 6.14
CA LEU A 164 -3.63 -7.39 6.33
C LEU A 164 -2.16 -7.30 6.76
N GLN A 165 -1.86 -7.86 7.94
CA GLN A 165 -0.54 -7.87 8.53
C GLN A 165 0.20 -9.21 8.33
N ALA A 166 -0.50 -10.33 8.40
CA ALA A 166 0.09 -11.66 8.20
C ALA A 166 -0.98 -12.70 7.83
N VAL A 167 -0.54 -13.88 7.39
CA VAL A 167 -1.38 -15.07 7.24
C VAL A 167 -0.71 -16.22 7.97
N GLU A 168 -1.43 -16.79 8.94
CA GLU A 168 -0.95 -17.85 9.82
C GLU A 168 -1.87 -19.07 9.70
N GLY A 169 -1.47 -20.03 8.87
CA GLY A 169 -2.34 -21.16 8.51
C GLY A 169 -3.62 -20.66 7.85
N ASP A 170 -4.77 -20.98 8.45
CA ASP A 170 -6.10 -20.58 7.98
C ASP A 170 -6.63 -19.30 8.65
N VAL A 171 -5.74 -18.48 9.22
CA VAL A 171 -6.09 -17.20 9.85
C VAL A 171 -5.42 -16.05 9.12
N LEU A 172 -6.21 -15.06 8.70
CA LEU A 172 -5.75 -13.77 8.21
C LEU A 172 -5.66 -12.82 9.41
N GLN A 173 -4.44 -12.37 9.73
CA GLN A 173 -4.21 -11.37 10.78
C GLN A 173 -4.37 -9.98 10.16
N LEU A 174 -5.51 -9.35 10.40
CA LEU A 174 -5.73 -7.95 10.03
C LEU A 174 -5.50 -7.06 11.25
N ALA A 175 -5.15 -5.80 11.04
CA ALA A 175 -5.04 -4.83 12.12
C ALA A 175 -5.57 -3.47 11.71
N TRP A 176 -6.20 -2.79 12.66
CA TRP A 176 -6.41 -1.35 12.60
C TRP A 176 -5.09 -0.66 12.94
N LEU A 177 -4.57 0.14 12.03
CA LEU A 177 -3.30 0.84 12.17
C LEU A 177 -3.52 2.34 12.26
N ALA A 178 -2.82 2.99 13.19
CA ALA A 178 -2.79 4.45 13.29
C ALA A 178 -1.88 5.04 12.21
N VAL A 179 -2.43 5.88 11.34
CA VAL A 179 -1.75 6.61 10.28
C VAL A 179 -1.12 7.91 10.82
N PRO A 180 0.08 8.32 10.38
CA PRO A 180 0.99 7.59 9.48
C PRO A 180 1.91 6.61 10.25
N SER A 181 1.76 6.46 11.56
CA SER A 181 2.71 5.71 12.39
C SER A 181 2.81 4.21 12.09
N GLY A 182 1.80 3.62 11.43
CA GLY A 182 1.67 2.18 11.19
C GLY A 182 1.49 1.35 12.47
N ARG A 183 1.29 1.99 13.63
CA ARG A 183 1.18 1.28 14.91
C ARG A 183 -0.17 0.57 15.00
N PRO A 184 -0.20 -0.73 15.36
CA PRO A 184 -1.47 -1.43 15.56
C PRO A 184 -2.22 -0.85 16.77
N VAL A 185 -3.48 -0.49 16.53
CA VAL A 185 -4.49 -0.10 17.51
C VAL A 185 -5.22 -1.34 18.02
N GLU A 186 -5.63 -2.21 17.09
CA GLU A 186 -6.35 -3.44 17.36
C GLU A 186 -6.00 -4.50 16.30
N VAL A 187 -5.94 -5.77 16.70
CA VAL A 187 -5.66 -6.90 15.81
C VAL A 187 -6.90 -7.79 15.72
N LEU A 188 -7.24 -8.20 14.51
CA LEU A 188 -8.38 -9.03 14.16
C LEU A 188 -7.89 -10.34 13.56
N ALA A 189 -8.18 -11.45 14.23
CA ALA A 189 -7.96 -12.79 13.69
C ALA A 189 -9.17 -13.21 12.87
N VAL A 190 -9.02 -13.25 11.54
CA VAL A 190 -10.13 -13.49 10.61
C VAL A 190 -9.96 -14.86 9.94
N PRO A 191 -10.91 -15.80 10.11
CA PRO A 191 -10.83 -17.09 9.43
C PRO A 191 -10.77 -16.95 7.90
N ARG A 192 -9.84 -17.65 7.25
CA ARG A 192 -9.66 -17.68 5.78
C ARG A 192 -10.93 -18.12 5.06
N GLU A 193 -11.77 -18.93 5.70
CA GLU A 193 -13.08 -19.33 5.17
C GLU A 193 -13.98 -18.11 4.84
N LEU A 194 -13.88 -17.01 5.60
CA LEU A 194 -14.63 -15.79 5.29
C LEU A 194 -14.17 -15.15 3.98
N TYR A 195 -12.86 -15.14 3.71
CA TYR A 195 -12.27 -14.71 2.44
C TYR A 195 -12.71 -15.64 1.30
N ASP A 196 -12.57 -16.96 1.48
CA ASP A 196 -12.89 -17.94 0.45
C ASP A 196 -14.39 -17.94 0.12
N GLY A 197 -15.24 -17.72 1.12
CA GLY A 197 -16.68 -17.54 0.94
C GLY A 197 -17.00 -16.30 0.11
N ILE A 198 -16.33 -15.18 0.39
CA ILE A 198 -16.46 -13.97 -0.43
C ILE A 198 -16.00 -14.25 -1.84
N ALA A 199 -14.83 -14.87 -2.07
CA ALA A 199 -14.29 -15.14 -3.40
C ALA A 199 -15.27 -15.89 -4.32
N LYS A 200 -16.02 -16.84 -3.75
CA LYS A 200 -17.00 -17.69 -4.46
C LYS A 200 -18.36 -17.03 -4.65
N ASP A 201 -18.69 -16.01 -3.85
CA ASP A 201 -19.99 -15.36 -3.88
C ASP A 201 -20.08 -14.32 -5.00
N ALA A 202 -20.98 -14.55 -5.96
CA ALA A 202 -21.21 -13.68 -7.10
C ALA A 202 -21.88 -12.34 -6.72
N ALA A 203 -22.49 -12.22 -5.54
CA ALA A 203 -23.11 -10.98 -5.07
C ALA A 203 -22.09 -9.83 -4.93
N TRP A 204 -20.80 -10.15 -4.74
CA TRP A 204 -19.72 -9.17 -4.67
C TRP A 204 -19.25 -8.66 -6.03
N LYS A 205 -19.69 -9.26 -7.14
CA LYS A 205 -19.18 -8.94 -8.48
C LYS A 205 -19.25 -7.43 -8.82
N PRO A 206 -20.37 -6.71 -8.61
CA PRO A 206 -20.43 -5.28 -8.94
C PRO A 206 -19.39 -4.45 -8.17
N LEU A 207 -19.18 -4.78 -6.90
CA LEU A 207 -18.24 -4.06 -6.05
C LEU A 207 -16.78 -4.42 -6.36
N ARG A 208 -16.51 -5.67 -6.77
CA ARG A 208 -15.19 -6.06 -7.28
C ARG A 208 -14.84 -5.34 -8.58
N GLU A 209 -15.80 -5.16 -9.49
CA GLU A 209 -15.58 -4.40 -10.72
C GLU A 209 -15.31 -2.93 -10.42
N GLN A 210 -16.01 -2.35 -9.45
CA GLN A 210 -15.78 -0.98 -9.00
C GLN A 210 -14.41 -0.78 -8.35
N VAL A 211 -14.02 -1.66 -7.41
CA VAL A 211 -12.74 -1.55 -6.69
C VAL A 211 -11.55 -2.00 -7.53
N GLY A 212 -11.72 -3.06 -8.32
CA GLY A 212 -10.69 -3.66 -9.16
C GLY A 212 -10.55 -3.06 -10.56
N GLY A 213 -11.31 -2.01 -10.88
CA GLY A 213 -11.39 -1.42 -12.22
C GLY A 213 -10.15 -0.65 -12.68
N GLY A 214 -9.12 -0.51 -11.83
CA GLY A 214 -7.90 0.21 -12.14
C GLY A 214 -6.69 -0.27 -11.33
N PHE A 215 -5.66 0.57 -11.25
CA PHE A 215 -4.43 0.26 -10.51
C PHE A 215 -4.57 0.54 -9.01
N PHE A 216 -5.43 1.47 -8.62
CA PHE A 216 -5.77 1.71 -7.23
C PHE A 216 -6.85 0.74 -6.76
N VAL A 217 -6.40 -0.33 -6.09
CA VAL A 217 -7.26 -1.37 -5.49
C VAL A 217 -7.20 -1.21 -3.98
N ASP A 218 -8.13 -0.43 -3.45
CA ASP A 218 -8.26 -0.14 -2.02
C ASP A 218 -9.70 0.34 -1.74
N LEU A 219 -10.20 0.12 -0.52
CA LEU A 219 -11.51 0.62 -0.10
C LEU A 219 -11.67 2.13 -0.15
N HIS A 220 -10.57 2.87 0.01
CA HIS A 220 -10.60 4.32 -0.12
C HIS A 220 -11.07 4.78 -1.52
N ARG A 221 -10.97 3.94 -2.56
CA ARG A 221 -11.56 4.22 -3.89
C ARG A 221 -13.08 4.44 -3.84
N VAL A 222 -13.76 3.79 -2.90
CA VAL A 222 -15.22 3.86 -2.72
C VAL A 222 -15.61 4.80 -1.59
N LEU A 223 -14.75 4.92 -0.56
CA LEU A 223 -15.04 5.69 0.65
C LEU A 223 -14.59 7.16 0.57
N VAL A 224 -13.55 7.47 -0.21
CA VAL A 224 -13.03 8.84 -0.39
C VAL A 224 -13.58 9.40 -1.70
N PRO A 225 -14.44 10.44 -1.66
CA PRO A 225 -14.88 11.12 -2.88
C PRO A 225 -13.67 11.68 -3.63
N ALA A 226 -13.59 11.44 -4.94
CA ALA A 226 -12.59 12.07 -5.78
C ALA A 226 -12.67 13.60 -5.66
N GLY A 227 -11.59 14.25 -5.22
CA GLY A 227 -11.55 15.71 -5.09
C GLY A 227 -12.29 16.27 -3.87
N ALA A 228 -12.33 15.55 -2.74
CA ALA A 228 -12.71 16.15 -1.47
C ALA A 228 -11.68 17.23 -1.10
N GLU A 229 -12.00 18.49 -1.36
CA GLU A 229 -11.28 19.64 -0.83
C GLU A 229 -11.26 19.52 0.71
N ASP A 230 -10.11 19.83 1.32
CA ASP A 230 -10.01 19.95 2.77
C ASP A 230 -11.17 20.83 3.27
N PRO A 231 -11.89 20.44 4.34
CA PRO A 231 -12.80 21.36 4.97
C PRO A 231 -11.95 22.53 5.47
N VAL A 232 -12.08 23.67 4.79
CA VAL A 232 -11.54 24.94 5.25
C VAL A 232 -11.96 25.09 6.70
N GLU A 233 -11.00 25.08 7.62
CA GLU A 233 -11.22 25.44 9.02
C GLU A 233 -11.86 26.83 9.02
N ALA A 234 -13.17 26.87 9.18
CA ALA A 234 -13.89 28.09 9.44
C ALA A 234 -13.62 28.44 10.91
N ASP A 235 -12.59 29.25 11.14
CA ASP A 235 -12.33 29.95 12.40
C ASP A 235 -13.64 30.57 12.95
N ALA A 236 -14.00 30.17 14.18
CA ALA A 236 -14.87 30.92 15.08
C ALA A 236 -14.59 30.56 16.54
#